data_AF-A0A430HPB5-F1
#
_entry.id   AF-A0A430HPB5-F1
#
_cell.length_a   1.000
_cell.length_b   1.000
_cell.length_c   1.000
_cell.angle_alpha   90.00
_cell.angle_beta   90.00
_cell.angle_gamma   90.00
#
_symmetry.space_group_name_H-M   'P 1'
#
loop_
_entity.id
_entity.type
_entity.pdbx_description
1 polymer ?
#
loop_
_entity_poly.entity_id
_entity_poly.type
_entity_poly.pdbx_seq_one_letter_code
_entity_poly.pdbx_strand_id
1 'polypeptide(L)'
;MQETPTKLDVPLRSDADISPASASRRDGQLIVIPAGASLPARCVKCNAPAQVGKPQTFSWHDPAWDSFISVNFLLHIAGAAALQESVSLAVGLCERHRRWPRWLNYLSHVSTALGFATLAAAFFVEESLLIGSMACAIWLVAAIIGSAAGHALTATYVSKTEARLKGGGAAFLDSLPPR
;
A
#
# COMPACT_ATOMS: atom_id res chain seq x y z
N MET A 1 -52.86 -25.70 14.59
CA MET A 1 -51.45 -26.12 14.49
C MET A 1 -51.04 -25.83 13.06
N GLN A 2 -50.28 -24.75 12.84
CA GLN A 2 -50.01 -24.18 11.52
C GLN A 2 -48.80 -24.89 10.90
N GLU A 3 -48.95 -25.39 9.67
CA GLU A 3 -47.86 -25.98 8.88
C GLU A 3 -46.89 -24.86 8.46
N THR A 4 -45.61 -25.01 8.82
CA THR A 4 -44.53 -24.09 8.43
C THR A 4 -43.89 -24.61 7.15
N PRO A 5 -43.76 -23.80 6.08
CA PRO A 5 -43.30 -24.28 4.79
C PRO A 5 -41.79 -24.51 4.76
N THR A 6 -41.44 -25.68 4.22
CA THR A 6 -40.11 -26.18 3.87
C THR A 6 -39.26 -25.11 3.19
N LYS A 7 -38.15 -24.76 3.84
CA LYS A 7 -37.11 -23.87 3.32
C LYS A 7 -36.44 -24.57 2.13
N LEU A 8 -36.51 -23.97 0.94
CA LEU A 8 -35.78 -24.44 -0.24
C LEU A 8 -34.28 -24.46 0.05
N ASP A 9 -33.68 -25.64 -0.06
CA ASP A 9 -32.23 -25.83 -0.07
C ASP A 9 -31.65 -25.24 -1.36
N VAL A 10 -31.22 -23.99 -1.28
CA VAL A 10 -30.31 -23.40 -2.26
C VAL A 10 -29.00 -24.16 -2.16
N PRO A 11 -28.51 -24.82 -3.22
CA PRO A 11 -27.25 -25.54 -3.14
C PRO A 11 -26.15 -24.52 -2.89
N LEU A 12 -25.53 -24.62 -1.72
CA LEU A 12 -24.25 -23.99 -1.40
C LEU A 12 -23.30 -24.34 -2.54
N ARG A 13 -22.94 -23.32 -3.34
CA ARG A 13 -21.86 -23.41 -4.32
C ARG A 13 -20.68 -24.09 -3.62
N SER A 14 -20.31 -25.26 -4.12
CA SER A 14 -19.19 -26.03 -3.60
C SER A 14 -17.94 -25.17 -3.64
N ASP A 15 -17.38 -24.85 -2.47
CA ASP A 15 -16.10 -24.17 -2.26
C ASP A 15 -14.87 -25.02 -2.71
N ALA A 16 -15.05 -25.88 -3.71
CA ALA A 16 -14.09 -26.90 -4.13
C ALA A 16 -13.44 -26.62 -5.49
N ASP A 17 -13.42 -25.37 -5.97
CA ASP A 17 -12.60 -24.98 -7.14
C ASP A 17 -11.92 -23.61 -6.98
N ILE A 18 -11.57 -23.23 -5.75
CA ILE A 18 -10.61 -22.13 -5.52
C ILE A 18 -9.23 -22.76 -5.52
N SER A 19 -8.60 -22.87 -6.68
CA SER A 19 -7.14 -22.91 -6.75
C SER A 19 -6.63 -21.53 -6.28
N PRO A 20 -6.01 -21.40 -5.09
CA PRO A 20 -5.72 -20.09 -4.49
C PRO A 20 -4.47 -19.42 -5.08
N ALA A 21 -4.18 -19.66 -6.36
CA ALA A 21 -3.00 -19.17 -7.08
C ALA A 21 -3.29 -18.71 -8.53
N SER A 22 -4.53 -18.77 -9.03
CA SER A 22 -4.80 -18.70 -10.48
C SER A 22 -5.27 -17.35 -11.04
N ALA A 23 -5.55 -16.34 -10.21
CA ALA A 23 -6.18 -15.11 -10.69
C ALA A 23 -5.22 -13.91 -10.86
N SER A 24 -4.09 -13.86 -10.16
CA SER A 24 -3.13 -12.76 -10.32
C SER A 24 -2.39 -12.89 -11.65
N ARG A 25 -2.42 -11.85 -12.48
CA ARG A 25 -1.80 -11.80 -13.80
C ARG A 25 -0.69 -10.76 -13.87
N ARG A 26 0.20 -10.92 -14.82
CA ARG A 26 1.19 -9.92 -15.19
C ARG A 26 0.67 -9.03 -16.31
N ASP A 27 0.83 -7.73 -16.13
CA ASP A 27 0.66 -6.71 -17.16
C ASP A 27 1.94 -5.86 -17.21
N GLY A 28 2.91 -6.28 -18.03
CA GLY A 28 4.24 -5.67 -18.10
C GLY A 28 5.00 -5.71 -16.76
N GLN A 29 5.12 -4.55 -16.11
CA GLN A 29 5.74 -4.38 -14.77
C GLN A 29 4.72 -4.28 -13.64
N LEU A 30 3.44 -4.49 -13.95
CA LEU A 30 2.33 -4.45 -13.02
C LEU A 30 1.83 -5.86 -12.71
N ILE A 31 1.39 -6.03 -11.47
CA ILE A 31 0.69 -7.21 -10.98
C ILE A 31 -0.80 -6.83 -10.96
N VAL A 32 -1.61 -7.52 -11.74
CA VAL A 32 -3.06 -7.35 -11.80
C VAL A 32 -3.71 -8.40 -10.90
N ILE A 33 -4.48 -7.96 -9.93
CA ILE A 33 -5.14 -8.81 -8.94
C ILE A 33 -6.65 -8.57 -9.07
N PRO A 34 -7.42 -9.55 -9.58
CA PRO A 34 -8.87 -9.44 -9.61
C PRO A 34 -9.46 -9.28 -8.20
N ALA A 35 -10.63 -8.66 -8.11
CA ALA A 35 -11.33 -8.48 -6.84
C ALA A 35 -11.58 -9.85 -6.17
N GLY A 36 -11.23 -9.96 -4.89
CA GLY A 36 -11.32 -11.21 -4.13
C GLY A 36 -10.17 -12.19 -4.36
N ALA A 37 -9.24 -11.92 -5.28
CA ALA A 37 -8.04 -12.73 -5.45
C ALA A 37 -6.94 -12.33 -4.46
N SER A 38 -6.07 -13.29 -4.14
CA SER A 38 -4.90 -13.07 -3.28
C SER A 38 -3.60 -13.23 -4.05
N LEU A 39 -2.53 -12.64 -3.50
CA LEU A 39 -1.18 -12.88 -3.98
C LEU A 39 -0.71 -14.28 -3.55
N PRO A 40 0.03 -15.00 -4.41
CA PRO A 40 0.61 -16.29 -4.06
C PRO A 40 1.55 -16.17 -2.84
N ALA A 41 1.65 -17.25 -2.04
CA ALA A 41 2.50 -17.35 -0.85
C ALA A 41 4.00 -17.47 -1.18
N ARG A 42 4.53 -16.44 -1.85
CA ARG A 42 5.92 -16.32 -2.28
C ARG A 42 6.37 -14.88 -2.23
N CYS A 43 7.68 -14.66 -2.16
CA CYS A 43 8.24 -13.34 -2.06
C CYS A 43 8.01 -12.55 -3.35
N VAL A 44 7.31 -11.41 -3.27
CA VAL A 44 7.04 -10.56 -4.45
C VAL A 44 8.30 -9.94 -5.08
N LYS A 45 9.46 -10.00 -4.42
CA LYS A 45 10.74 -9.48 -4.92
C LYS A 45 11.62 -10.56 -5.56
N CYS A 46 11.87 -11.66 -4.87
CA CYS A 46 12.78 -12.71 -5.35
C CYS A 46 12.10 -14.04 -5.70
N ASN A 47 10.77 -14.12 -5.59
CA ASN A 47 9.97 -15.31 -5.85
C ASN A 47 10.26 -16.53 -4.95
N ALA A 48 11.13 -16.39 -3.93
CA ALA A 48 11.39 -17.45 -2.97
C ALA A 48 10.13 -17.78 -2.14
N PRO A 49 9.94 -19.03 -1.68
CA PRO A 49 8.86 -19.39 -0.77
C PRO A 49 8.83 -18.47 0.44
N ALA A 50 7.66 -17.91 0.76
CA ALA A 50 7.51 -16.97 1.87
C ALA A 50 6.12 -17.10 2.47
N GLN A 51 6.02 -16.98 3.79
CA GLN A 51 4.73 -16.87 4.44
C GLN A 51 4.08 -15.54 4.07
N VAL A 52 2.77 -15.58 3.85
CA VAL A 52 1.97 -14.39 3.60
C VAL A 52 1.91 -13.59 4.91
N GLY A 53 2.27 -12.31 4.86
CA GLY A 53 2.27 -11.44 6.03
C GLY A 53 0.87 -10.97 6.45
N LYS A 54 0.83 -10.04 7.41
CA LYS A 54 -0.40 -9.34 7.78
C LYS A 54 -0.96 -8.61 6.54
N PRO A 55 -2.28 -8.61 6.30
CA PRO A 55 -2.89 -7.82 5.25
C PRO A 55 -2.47 -6.35 5.35
N GLN A 56 -2.04 -5.78 4.22
CA GLN A 56 -1.66 -4.38 4.08
C GLN A 56 -2.70 -3.68 3.22
N THR A 57 -3.13 -2.50 3.66
CA THR A 57 -4.04 -1.67 2.88
C THR A 57 -3.26 -0.91 1.82
N PHE A 58 -3.61 -1.15 0.57
CA PHE A 58 -3.09 -0.46 -0.60
C PHE A 58 -4.15 0.51 -1.07
N SER A 59 -3.88 1.80 -0.90
CA SER A 59 -4.78 2.85 -1.32
C SER A 59 -4.28 3.54 -2.58
N TRP A 60 -5.21 3.92 -3.44
CA TRP A 60 -4.97 4.67 -4.65
C TRP A 60 -5.76 5.97 -4.60
N HIS A 61 -5.12 7.05 -5.03
CA HIS A 61 -5.75 8.35 -5.18
C HIS A 61 -6.00 8.60 -6.66
N ASP A 62 -7.24 8.94 -7.01
CA ASP A 62 -7.61 9.24 -8.38
C ASP A 62 -7.00 10.60 -8.80
N PRO A 63 -6.12 10.64 -9.82
CA PRO A 63 -5.49 11.88 -10.30
C PRO A 63 -6.48 12.97 -10.72
N ALA A 64 -7.74 12.63 -10.98
CA ALA A 64 -8.78 13.62 -11.27
C ALA A 64 -8.95 14.64 -10.12
N TRP A 65 -8.60 14.27 -8.89
CA TRP A 65 -8.67 15.13 -7.70
C TRP A 65 -7.55 16.16 -7.57
N ASP A 66 -6.45 15.99 -8.31
CA ASP A 66 -5.31 16.90 -8.25
C ASP A 66 -5.68 18.32 -8.72
N SER A 67 -6.72 18.45 -9.56
CA SER A 67 -7.23 19.76 -10.01
C SER A 67 -7.82 20.62 -8.88
N PHE A 68 -8.26 20.00 -7.78
CA PHE A 68 -8.91 20.70 -6.66
C PHE A 68 -7.92 21.34 -5.69
N ILE A 69 -6.62 21.04 -5.80
CA ILE A 69 -5.60 21.59 -4.89
C ILE A 69 -5.54 23.12 -4.95
N SER A 70 -5.81 23.70 -6.12
CA SER A 70 -5.79 25.15 -6.36
C SER A 70 -6.99 25.90 -5.78
N VAL A 71 -8.09 25.20 -5.46
CA VAL A 71 -9.34 25.83 -4.98
C VAL A 71 -9.35 25.93 -3.46
N ASN A 72 -9.04 24.83 -2.77
CA ASN A 72 -8.97 24.80 -1.31
C ASN A 72 -8.20 23.56 -0.84
N PHE A 73 -7.06 23.78 -0.19
CA PHE A 73 -6.17 22.72 0.29
C PHE A 73 -6.85 21.77 1.31
N LEU A 74 -7.67 22.30 2.22
CA LEU A 74 -8.38 21.48 3.20
C LEU A 74 -9.47 20.64 2.56
N LEU A 75 -10.21 21.20 1.60
CA LEU A 75 -11.24 20.46 0.87
C LEU A 75 -10.62 19.38 -0.02
N HIS A 76 -9.46 19.66 -0.62
CA HIS A 76 -8.69 18.69 -1.38
C HIS A 76 -8.25 17.51 -0.50
N ILE A 77 -7.66 17.76 0.68
CA ILE A 77 -7.28 16.69 1.62
C ILE A 77 -8.50 15.86 2.04
N ALA A 78 -9.61 16.52 2.40
CA ALA A 78 -10.82 15.83 2.84
C ALA A 78 -11.44 14.98 1.73
N GLY A 79 -11.56 15.52 0.51
CA GLY A 79 -12.04 14.80 -0.67
C GLY A 79 -11.13 13.63 -1.03
N ALA A 80 -9.81 13.85 -0.99
CA ALA A 80 -8.82 12.83 -1.25
C ALA A 80 -8.92 11.65 -0.28
N ALA A 81 -9.17 11.90 1.01
CA ALA A 81 -9.38 10.85 2.00
C ALA A 81 -10.73 10.15 1.85
N ALA A 82 -11.81 10.88 1.52
CA ALA A 82 -13.16 10.32 1.41
C ALA A 82 -13.36 9.43 0.17
N LEU A 83 -12.66 9.75 -0.93
CA LEU A 83 -12.80 9.04 -2.21
C LEU A 83 -11.63 8.12 -2.51
N GLN A 84 -10.77 7.90 -1.52
CA GLN A 84 -9.65 7.01 -1.64
C GLN A 84 -10.14 5.57 -1.79
N GLU A 85 -9.95 4.99 -2.97
CA GLU A 85 -10.17 3.57 -3.17
C GLU A 85 -9.02 2.79 -2.51
N SER A 86 -9.37 1.73 -1.77
CA SER A 86 -8.38 0.91 -1.08
C SER A 86 -8.71 -0.57 -1.16
N VAL A 87 -7.65 -1.37 -1.20
CA VAL A 87 -7.74 -2.83 -1.19
C VAL A 87 -6.81 -3.38 -0.11
N SER A 88 -7.31 -4.32 0.69
CA SER A 88 -6.48 -5.00 1.69
C SER A 88 -5.94 -6.29 1.09
N LEU A 89 -4.62 -6.38 0.91
CA LEU A 89 -3.97 -7.53 0.32
C LEU A 89 -2.81 -7.99 1.19
N ALA A 90 -2.69 -9.29 1.34
CA ALA A 90 -1.64 -9.89 2.13
C ALA A 90 -0.45 -10.22 1.20
N VAL A 91 0.72 -9.62 1.48
CA VAL A 91 1.91 -9.73 0.63
C VAL A 91 2.93 -10.69 1.25
N GLY A 92 3.41 -11.63 0.45
CA GLY A 92 4.52 -12.51 0.83
C GLY A 92 5.87 -11.81 0.66
N LEU A 93 6.70 -11.81 1.71
CA LEU A 93 8.10 -11.34 1.67
C LEU A 93 9.00 -12.31 2.42
N CYS A 94 10.12 -12.70 1.80
CA CYS A 94 11.14 -13.48 2.50
C CYS A 94 11.85 -12.62 3.56
N GLU A 95 12.50 -13.24 4.54
CA GLU A 95 13.10 -12.53 5.67
C GLU A 95 14.11 -11.45 5.25
N ARG A 96 14.89 -11.72 4.20
CA ARG A 96 15.84 -10.78 3.60
C ARG A 96 15.13 -9.50 3.15
N HIS A 97 14.08 -9.63 2.35
CA HIS A 97 13.31 -8.48 1.84
C HIS A 97 12.36 -7.88 2.89
N ARG A 98 12.03 -8.63 3.95
CA ARG A 98 11.25 -8.11 5.08
C ARG A 98 12.08 -7.24 6.01
N ARG A 99 13.40 -7.44 6.09
CA ARG A 99 14.28 -6.70 7.03
C ARG A 99 14.68 -5.31 6.52
N TRP A 100 14.90 -5.18 5.22
CA TRP A 100 15.41 -3.93 4.62
C TRP A 100 14.45 -2.73 4.79
N PRO A 101 13.14 -2.84 4.48
CA PRO A 101 12.23 -1.69 4.57
C PRO A 101 11.99 -1.26 6.02
N ARG A 102 12.11 -2.18 6.97
CA ARG A 102 11.92 -1.88 8.39
C ARG A 102 12.96 -0.92 8.93
N TRP A 103 14.24 -1.13 8.64
CA TRP A 103 15.31 -0.27 9.16
C TRP A 103 15.24 1.14 8.56
N LEU A 104 14.90 1.26 7.29
CA LEU A 104 14.65 2.56 6.64
C LEU A 104 13.46 3.30 7.26
N ASN A 105 12.36 2.61 7.57
CA ASN A 105 11.22 3.21 8.27
C ASN A 105 11.59 3.67 9.69
N TYR A 106 12.35 2.87 10.44
CA TYR A 106 12.84 3.29 11.75
C TYR A 106 13.73 4.53 11.64
N LEU A 107 14.67 4.54 10.70
CA LEU A 107 15.55 5.68 10.46
C LEU A 107 14.75 6.93 10.06
N SER A 108 13.72 6.76 9.23
CA SER A 108 12.78 7.80 8.84
C SER A 108 12.08 8.43 10.06
N HIS A 109 11.58 7.62 10.99
CA HIS A 109 10.91 8.15 12.19
C HIS A 109 11.86 8.89 13.12
N VAL A 110 13.08 8.37 13.32
CA VAL A 110 14.12 9.04 14.12
C VAL A 110 14.50 10.38 13.48
N SER A 111 14.66 10.39 12.17
CA SER A 111 14.94 11.57 11.35
C SER A 111 13.84 12.64 11.48
N THR A 112 12.56 12.25 11.40
CA THR A 112 11.44 13.18 11.60
C THR A 112 11.44 13.77 13.01
N ALA A 113 11.64 12.94 14.04
CA ALA A 113 11.67 13.40 15.42
C ALA A 113 12.81 14.42 15.66
N LEU A 114 13.98 14.17 15.07
CA LEU A 114 15.10 15.09 15.12
C LEU A 114 14.80 16.41 14.40
N GLY A 115 14.12 16.37 13.26
CA GLY A 115 13.65 17.57 12.56
C GLY A 115 12.73 18.44 13.41
N PHE A 116 11.74 17.85 14.07
CA PHE A 116 10.87 18.59 14.98
C PHE A 116 11.62 19.15 16.19
N ALA A 117 12.57 18.40 16.76
CA ALA A 117 13.39 18.88 17.87
C ALA A 117 14.24 20.10 17.46
N THR A 118 14.82 20.08 16.25
CA THR A 118 15.59 21.23 15.72
C THR A 118 14.71 22.45 15.48
N LEU A 119 13.48 22.25 14.99
CA LEU A 119 12.51 23.34 14.83
C LEU A 119 12.09 23.92 16.19
N ALA A 120 11.84 23.08 17.19
CA ALA A 120 11.50 23.51 18.54
C ALA A 120 12.64 24.33 19.17
N ALA A 121 13.89 23.87 19.03
CA ALA A 121 15.07 24.59 19.50
C ALA A 121 15.23 25.97 18.82
N ALA A 122 14.84 26.08 17.55
CA ALA A 122 14.94 27.34 16.81
C ALA A 122 14.02 28.44 17.35
N PHE A 123 12.93 28.10 18.04
CA PHE A 123 12.09 29.10 18.72
C PHE A 123 12.76 29.75 19.94
N PHE A 124 13.81 29.13 20.48
CA PHE A 124 14.55 29.66 21.64
C PHE A 124 15.79 30.48 21.24
N VAL A 125 16.08 30.59 19.94
CA VAL A 125 17.23 31.35 19.43
C VAL A 125 16.73 32.32 18.36
N GLU A 126 16.69 33.61 18.68
CA GLU A 126 15.99 34.68 17.95
C GLU A 126 16.37 34.80 16.45
N GLU A 127 17.59 34.39 16.07
CA GLU A 127 18.11 34.47 14.69
C GLU A 127 18.01 33.15 13.90
N SER A 128 17.37 32.11 14.45
CA SER A 128 17.49 30.75 13.94
C SER A 128 16.24 30.20 13.25
N LEU A 129 15.14 30.96 13.18
CA LEU A 129 13.87 30.47 12.63
C LEU A 129 13.98 30.03 11.16
N LEU A 130 14.75 30.75 10.33
CA LEU A 130 15.01 30.37 8.94
C LEU A 130 15.81 29.05 8.87
N ILE A 131 16.84 28.91 9.70
CA ILE A 131 17.69 27.70 9.74
C ILE A 131 16.89 26.50 10.26
N GLY A 132 16.07 26.69 11.31
CA GLY A 132 15.20 25.66 11.87
C GLY A 132 14.11 25.20 10.91
N SER A 133 13.50 26.13 10.16
CA SER A 133 12.50 25.78 9.14
C SER A 133 13.10 25.02 7.95
N MET A 134 14.29 25.42 7.47
CA MET A 134 15.01 24.67 6.43
C MET A 134 15.43 23.27 6.89
N ALA A 135 15.95 23.14 8.11
CA ALA A 135 16.30 21.84 8.67
C ALA A 135 15.07 20.94 8.81
N CYS A 136 13.94 21.47 9.30
CA CYS A 136 12.68 20.75 9.39
C CYS A 136 12.20 20.27 8.00
N ALA A 137 12.24 21.13 6.99
CA ALA A 137 11.86 20.77 5.62
C ALA A 137 12.71 19.64 5.05
N ILE A 138 14.03 19.68 5.22
CA ILE A 138 14.95 18.62 4.79
C ILE A 138 14.61 17.30 5.48
N TRP A 139 14.37 17.33 6.80
CA TRP A 139 14.02 16.14 7.56
C TRP A 139 12.64 15.58 7.19
N LEU A 140 11.67 16.44 6.88
CA LEU A 140 10.35 16.03 6.36
C LEU A 140 10.47 15.33 5.00
N VAL A 141 11.27 15.88 4.08
CA VAL A 141 11.51 15.26 2.77
C VAL A 141 12.20 13.89 2.95
N ALA A 142 13.23 13.81 3.79
CA ALA A 142 13.90 12.55 4.10
C ALA A 142 12.93 11.49 4.68
N ALA A 143 12.01 11.93 5.54
CA ALA A 143 11.00 11.07 6.13
C ALA A 143 9.96 10.55 5.11
N ILE A 144 9.51 11.42 4.21
CA ILE A 144 8.60 11.03 3.12
C ILE A 144 9.27 9.97 2.24
N ILE A 145 10.53 10.20 1.85
CA ILE A 145 11.30 9.25 1.03
C ILE A 145 11.49 7.92 1.77
N GLY A 146 11.87 7.96 3.05
CA GLY A 146 12.08 6.76 3.88
C GLY A 146 10.82 5.93 4.04
N SER A 147 9.69 6.57 4.35
CA SER A 147 8.37 5.93 4.44
C SER A 147 7.92 5.33 3.12
N ALA A 148 8.12 6.05 2.00
CA ALA A 148 7.80 5.54 0.67
C ALA A 148 8.64 4.31 0.30
N ALA A 149 9.95 4.31 0.62
CA ALA A 149 10.85 3.19 0.41
C ALA A 149 10.50 1.94 1.26
N GLY A 150 9.67 2.13 2.30
CA GLY A 150 9.10 1.08 3.13
C GLY A 150 8.12 0.15 2.40
N HIS A 151 7.50 0.63 1.32
CA HIS A 151 6.45 -0.10 0.61
C HIS A 151 7.04 -1.13 -0.35
N ALA A 152 6.75 -2.42 -0.10
CA ALA A 152 7.19 -3.49 -0.98
C ALA A 152 6.52 -3.43 -2.37
N LEU A 153 5.26 -3.00 -2.40
CA LEU A 153 4.46 -2.79 -3.58
C LEU A 153 3.76 -1.43 -3.48
N THR A 154 3.47 -0.81 -4.62
CA THR A 154 2.74 0.47 -4.69
C THR A 154 1.49 0.28 -5.53
N ALA A 155 0.33 0.72 -5.02
CA ALA A 155 -0.91 0.71 -5.78
C ALA A 155 -0.84 1.75 -6.90
N THR A 156 -1.02 1.32 -8.14
CA THR A 156 -1.08 2.23 -9.30
C THR A 156 -2.50 2.47 -9.77
N TYR A 157 -3.39 1.53 -9.48
CA TYR A 157 -4.82 1.63 -9.76
C TYR A 157 -5.56 0.65 -8.84
N VAL A 158 -6.66 1.08 -8.25
CA VAL A 158 -7.56 0.20 -7.50
C VAL A 158 -8.96 0.49 -8.02
N SER A 159 -9.69 -0.57 -8.35
CA SER A 159 -11.11 -0.52 -8.66
C SER A 159 -11.86 -1.60 -7.89
N LYS A 160 -13.19 -1.58 -8.00
CA LYS A 160 -14.06 -2.65 -7.49
C LYS A 160 -13.83 -4.02 -8.16
N THR A 161 -13.18 -4.07 -9.32
CA THR A 161 -13.02 -5.29 -10.13
C THR A 161 -11.58 -5.80 -10.18
N GLU A 162 -10.59 -4.92 -10.09
CA GLU A 162 -9.18 -5.28 -10.08
C GLU A 162 -8.32 -4.24 -9.36
N ALA A 163 -7.21 -4.69 -8.79
CA ALA A 163 -6.14 -3.85 -8.28
C ALA A 163 -4.88 -4.07 -9.11
N ARG A 164 -4.17 -2.98 -9.43
CA ARG A 164 -2.89 -3.01 -10.15
C ARG A 164 -1.79 -2.51 -9.22
N LEU A 165 -0.82 -3.36 -8.95
CA LEU A 165 0.30 -3.08 -8.07
C LEU A 165 1.61 -3.06 -8.86
N LYS A 166 2.49 -2.11 -8.55
CA LYS A 166 3.86 -2.01 -9.08
C LYS A 166 4.88 -2.43 -8.01
N GLY A 167 6.06 -2.82 -8.46
CA GLY A 167 7.21 -3.10 -7.58
C GLY A 167 7.50 -4.59 -7.37
N GLY A 168 6.81 -5.49 -8.08
CA GLY A 168 7.21 -6.89 -8.16
C GLY A 168 8.60 -7.03 -8.80
N GLY A 169 9.42 -7.96 -8.31
CA GLY A 169 10.68 -8.29 -8.96
C GLY A 169 10.47 -9.17 -10.19
N ALA A 170 11.41 -9.13 -11.13
CA ALA A 170 11.31 -9.85 -12.41
C ALA A 170 10.98 -11.35 -12.22
N ALA A 171 11.70 -12.06 -11.36
CA ALA A 171 11.47 -13.47 -11.09
C ALA A 171 10.04 -13.79 -10.61
N PHE A 172 9.40 -12.87 -9.87
CA PHE A 172 8.01 -13.03 -9.45
C PHE A 172 7.05 -12.73 -10.61
N LEU A 173 7.30 -11.64 -11.35
CA LEU A 173 6.47 -11.26 -12.50
C LEU A 173 6.50 -12.32 -13.59
N ASP A 174 7.66 -12.91 -13.88
CA ASP A 174 7.83 -13.96 -14.89
C ASP A 174 7.09 -15.26 -14.51
N SER A 175 6.81 -15.47 -13.22
CA SER A 175 6.04 -16.62 -12.72
C SER A 175 4.52 -16.44 -12.79
N LEU A 176 4.04 -15.24 -13.16
CA LEU A 176 2.63 -14.95 -13.29
C LEU A 176 2.16 -15.15 -14.73
N PRO A 177 0.93 -15.66 -14.94
CA PRO A 177 0.35 -15.74 -16.27
C PRO A 177 0.19 -14.33 -16.87
N PRO A 178 0.40 -14.15 -18.18
CA PRO A 178 0.13 -12.88 -18.84
C PRO A 178 -1.38 -12.54 -18.80
N ARG A 179 -1.69 -11.24 -18.83
CA ARG A 179 -3.05 -10.72 -18.95
C ARG A 179 -3.65 -10.96 -20.32
#